data_AF-A0A451AKM0-F1
#
_entry.id   AF-A0A451AKM0-F1
#
_cell.length_a   1.000
_cell.length_b   1.000
_cell.length_c   1.000
_cell.angle_alpha   90.00
_cell.angle_beta   90.00
_cell.angle_gamma   90.00
#
_symmetry.space_group_name_H-M   'P 1'
#
loop_
_entity.id
_entity.type
_entity.pdbx_description
1 polymer ?
#
loop_
_entity_poly.entity_id
_entity_poly.type
_entity_poly.pdbx_seq_one_letter_code
_entity_poly.pdbx_strand_id
1 'polypeptide(L)' 'MIEPHDRRVALGLVREAVDAGASYRRACEILDINERTARRWKR' A
#
# COMPACT_ATOMS: atom_id res chain seq x y z
N MET A 1 12.18 11.32 0.58
CA MET A 1 11.44 10.93 1.78
C MET A 1 9.96 11.05 1.41
N ILE A 2 9.16 9.99 1.49
CA ILE A 2 7.73 10.07 1.09
C ILE A 2 6.95 10.85 2.15
N GLU A 3 6.16 11.83 1.73
CA GLU A 3 5.38 12.67 2.65
C GLU A 3 4.28 11.86 3.37
N PRO A 4 3.88 12.24 4.60
CA PRO A 4 2.80 11.56 5.30
C PRO A 4 1.48 11.50 4.51
N HIS A 5 1.22 12.49 3.66
CA HIS A 5 0.07 12.49 2.77
C HIS A 5 0.16 11.36 1.73
N ASP A 6 1.27 11.29 1.01
CA ASP A 6 1.52 10.26 -0.02
C ASP A 6 1.45 8.85 0.56
N ARG A 7 1.92 8.64 1.80
CA ARG A 7 1.79 7.34 2.49
C ARG A 7 0.34 6.92 2.68
N ARG A 8 -0.54 7.86 3.04
CA ARG A 8 -1.98 7.60 3.21
C ARG A 8 -2.65 7.28 1.89
N VAL A 9 -2.32 8.03 0.83
CA VAL A 9 -2.82 7.77 -0.53
C VAL A 9 -2.38 6.38 -0.99
N ALA A 10 -1.09 6.05 -0.84
CA ALA A 10 -0.55 4.76 -1.21
C ALA A 10 -1.21 3.59 -0.44
N LEU A 11 -1.44 3.75 0.88
CA LEU A 11 -2.18 2.75 1.67
C LEU A 11 -3.65 2.65 1.27
N GLY A 12 -4.28 3.75 0.83
CA GLY A 12 -5.63 3.76 0.27
C GLY A 12 -5.72 2.93 -1.00
N LEU A 13 -4.81 3.16 -1.95
CA LEU A 13 -4.74 2.41 -3.21
C LEU A 13 -4.49 0.91 -2.98
N VAL A 14 -3.61 0.56 -2.02
CA VAL A 14 -3.40 -0.85 -1.63
C VAL A 14 -4.71 -1.46 -1.12
N ARG A 15 -5.49 -0.72 -0.33
CA ARG A 15 -6.76 -1.19 0.20
C ARG A 15 -7.80 -1.36 -0.90
N GLU A 16 -7.94 -0.39 -1.81
CA GLU A 16 -8.84 -0.48 -2.96
C GLU A 16 -8.53 -1.71 -3.83
N ALA A 17 -7.25 -1.97 -4.11
CA ALA A 17 -6.85 -3.15 -4.86
C ALA A 17 -7.22 -4.46 -4.14
N VAL A 18 -7.08 -4.49 -2.81
CA VAL A 18 -7.49 -5.66 -2.00
C VAL A 18 -9.01 -5.82 -1.98
N ASP A 19 -9.75 -4.73 -1.85
CA ASP A 19 -11.22 -4.74 -1.89
C ASP A 19 -11.74 -5.17 -3.27
N ALA A 20 -10.98 -4.90 -4.35
CA ALA A 20 -11.22 -5.41 -5.70
C ALA A 20 -10.82 -6.89 -5.89
N GLY A 21 -10.32 -7.56 -4.86
CA GLY A 21 -10.01 -8.99 -4.85
C GLY A 21 -8.52 -9.34 -5.08
N ALA A 22 -7.63 -8.35 -5.16
CA ALA A 22 -6.20 -8.64 -5.20
C ALA A 22 -5.70 -9.14 -3.82
N SER A 23 -4.69 -10.02 -3.82
CA SER A 23 -3.98 -10.32 -2.57
C SER A 23 -3.19 -9.08 -2.12
N TYR A 24 -3.05 -8.87 -0.81
CA TYR A 24 -2.30 -7.74 -0.25
C TYR A 24 -0.87 -7.64 -0.81
N ARG A 25 -0.21 -8.80 -0.96
CA ARG A 25 1.12 -8.89 -1.57
C ARG A 25 1.10 -8.42 -3.03
N ARG A 26 0.13 -8.87 -3.83
CA ARG A 26 0.00 -8.47 -5.24
C ARG A 26 -0.33 -6.98 -5.38
N ALA A 27 -1.19 -6.45 -4.52
CA ALA A 27 -1.47 -5.02 -4.47
C ALA A 27 -0.21 -4.19 -4.17
N CYS A 28 0.61 -4.64 -3.22
CA CYS A 28 1.89 -4.03 -2.91
C CYS A 28 2.89 -4.12 -4.09
N GLU A 29 3.01 -5.29 -4.74
CA GLU A 29 3.87 -5.48 -5.92
C GLU A 29 3.46 -4.55 -7.09
N ILE A 30 2.16 -4.45 -7.41
CA ILE A 30 1.67 -3.63 -8.54
C ILE A 30 1.90 -2.14 -8.28
N LEU A 31 1.76 -1.69 -7.03
CA LEU A 31 1.97 -0.29 -6.64
C LEU A 31 3.45 0.05 -6.38
N ASP A 32 4.35 -0.90 -6.61
CA ASP A 32 5.79 -0.80 -6.31
C ASP A 32 6.08 -0.38 -4.86
N ILE A 33 5.24 -0.86 -3.93
CA ILE A 33 5.38 -0.61 -2.50
C ILE A 33 5.93 -1.88 -1.86
N ASN A 34 7.09 -1.79 -1.24
CA ASN A 34 7.59 -2.90 -0.44
C ASN A 34 6.61 -3.21 0.71
N GLU A 35 6.19 -4.47 0.82
CA GLU A 35 5.20 -4.89 1.82
C GLU A 35 5.62 -4.55 3.25
N ARG A 36 6.92 -4.65 3.58
CA ARG A 36 7.46 -4.27 4.90
C ARG A 36 7.30 -2.77 5.15
N THR A 37 7.52 -1.96 4.12
CA THR A 37 7.34 -0.50 4.17
C THR A 37 5.87 -0.16 4.36
N ALA A 38 4.96 -0.79 3.61
CA ALA A 38 3.51 -0.60 3.79
C ALA A 38 3.05 -0.97 5.20
N ARG A 39 3.52 -2.10 5.74
CA ARG A 39 3.23 -2.53 7.13
C ARG A 39 3.77 -1.53 8.16
N ARG A 40 4.95 -0.94 7.91
CA ARG A 40 5.53 0.09 8.80
C ARG A 40 4.72 1.39 8.79
N TRP A 41 4.13 1.78 7.66
CA TRP A 41 3.27 2.97 7.58
C TRP A 41 1.89 2.79 8.23
N LYS A 42 1.44 1.54 8.42
CA LYS A 42 0.21 1.22 9.16
C LYS A 42 0.37 1.29 10.68
N ARG A 43 1.60 1.21 11.21
CA ARG A 43 1.89 1.43 12.64
C ARG A 43 1.93 2.92 12.92
#